data_AF-A0A7C2MCK4-F1
#
_entry.id   AF-A0A7C2MCK4-F1
#
_cell.length_a   1.000
_cell.length_b   1.000
_cell.length_c   1.000
_cell.angle_alpha   90.00
_cell.angle_beta   90.00
_cell.angle_gamma   90.00
#
_symmetry.space_group_name_H-M   'P 1'
#
loop_
_entity.id
_entity.type
_entity.pdbx_description
1 polymer ?
#
loop_
_entity_poly.entity_id
_entity_poly.type
_entity_poly.pdbx_seq_one_letter_code
_entity_poly.pdbx_strand_id
1 'polypeptide(L)'
;METKKKIQFIRVILLSNGVVDLFAAIALCFPVFKIALPGYASYTNQFAFIAGGWGIAAFTFGIGRIWASHKFEFYWFMVILGLLEGVILSLYSLINVFFLEISLLQAMFPLSVGSVYGVLYLISLLFLLPLEKSN
;
A
#
# COMPACT_ATOMS: atom_id res chain seq x y z
N MET A 1 -24.46 10.52 13.73
CA MET A 1 -23.54 11.39 12.96
C MET A 1 -22.11 10.83 12.92
N GLU A 2 -21.62 10.29 14.03
CA GLU A 2 -20.27 9.74 14.16
C GLU A 2 -20.00 8.52 13.27
N THR A 3 -20.95 7.58 13.15
CA THR A 3 -20.84 6.40 12.29
C THR A 3 -20.64 6.74 10.81
N LYS A 4 -21.38 7.74 10.29
CA LYS A 4 -21.22 8.20 8.90
C LYS A 4 -19.83 8.78 8.66
N LYS A 5 -19.26 9.49 9.65
CA LYS A 5 -17.89 10.03 9.56
C LYS A 5 -16.84 8.92 9.57
N LYS A 6 -17.00 7.89 10.42
CA LYS A 6 -16.11 6.72 10.48
C LYS A 6 -16.11 5.93 9.15
N ILE A 7 -17.29 5.68 8.59
CA ILE A 7 -17.43 5.01 7.28
C ILE A 7 -16.79 5.86 6.17
N GLN A 8 -17.05 7.17 6.16
CA GLN A 8 -16.45 8.07 5.19
C GLN A 8 -14.92 8.11 5.30
N PHE A 9 -14.37 8.05 6.52
CA PHE A 9 -12.93 7.97 6.75
C PHE A 9 -12.32 6.70 6.14
N ILE A 10 -12.90 5.53 6.41
CA ILE A 10 -12.44 4.25 5.85
C ILE A 10 -12.50 4.29 4.32
N ARG A 11 -13.59 4.82 3.76
CA ARG A 11 -13.74 5.01 2.31
C ARG A 11 -12.61 5.84 1.72
N VAL A 12 -12.27 6.96 2.34
CA VAL A 12 -11.20 7.85 1.88
C VAL A 12 -9.85 7.15 1.95
N ILE A 13 -9.58 6.37 2.99
CA ILE A 13 -8.32 5.61 3.13
C ILE A 13 -8.21 4.55 2.03
N LEU A 14 -9.25 3.74 1.83
CA LEU A 14 -9.26 2.72 0.77
C LEU A 14 -9.06 3.35 -0.61
N LEU A 15 -9.76 4.46 -0.89
CA LEU A 15 -9.65 5.16 -2.16
C LEU A 15 -8.25 5.75 -2.37
N SER A 16 -7.73 6.50 -1.40
CA SER A 16 -6.42 7.15 -1.49
C SER A 16 -5.29 6.13 -1.57
N ASN A 17 -5.34 5.06 -0.78
CA ASN A 17 -4.32 4.02 -0.85
C ASN A 17 -4.37 3.27 -2.18
N GLY A 18 -5.57 2.95 -2.68
CA GLY A 18 -5.71 2.34 -3.99
C GLY A 18 -5.12 3.20 -5.11
N VAL A 19 -5.24 4.53 -5.02
CA VAL A 19 -4.58 5.45 -5.96
C VAL A 19 -3.05 5.40 -5.82
N VAL A 20 -2.52 5.33 -4.60
CA VAL A 20 -1.08 5.19 -4.37
C VAL A 20 -0.54 3.90 -4.97
N ASP A 21 -1.27 2.78 -4.88
CA ASP A 21 -0.87 1.52 -5.51
C ASP A 21 -0.84 1.62 -7.03
N LEU A 22 -1.79 2.35 -7.65
CA LEU A 22 -1.77 2.58 -9.09
C LEU A 22 -0.53 3.38 -9.52
N PHE A 23 -0.13 4.38 -8.73
CA PHE A 23 1.13 5.09 -8.97
C PHE A 23 2.36 4.19 -8.76
N ALA A 24 2.34 3.33 -7.73
CA ALA A 24 3.39 2.35 -7.50
C ALA A 24 3.50 1.36 -8.67
N ALA A 25 2.37 0.89 -9.20
CA ALA A 25 2.33 0.02 -10.38
C ALA A 25 2.98 0.69 -11.61
N ILE A 26 2.68 1.97 -11.85
CA ILE A 26 3.31 2.74 -12.92
C ILE A 26 4.82 2.86 -12.69
N ALA A 27 5.25 3.19 -11.47
CA ALA A 27 6.67 3.32 -11.14
C ALA A 27 7.43 1.99 -11.32
N LEU A 28 6.78 0.86 -11.01
CA LEU A 28 7.35 -0.49 -11.19
C LEU A 28 7.47 -0.92 -12.66
N CYS A 29 6.87 -0.19 -13.60
CA CYS A 29 7.15 -0.38 -15.02
C CYS A 29 8.49 0.22 -15.45
N PHE A 30 9.09 1.14 -14.68
CA PHE A 30 10.31 1.84 -15.10
C PHE A 30 11.50 0.89 -15.27
N PRO A 31 11.72 -0.10 -14.37
CA PRO A 31 12.72 -1.14 -14.59
C PRO A 31 12.51 -1.96 -15.88
N VAL A 32 11.26 -2.18 -16.29
CA VAL A 32 10.93 -2.91 -17.53
C VAL A 32 11.37 -2.11 -18.76
N PHE A 33 11.20 -0.80 -18.73
CA PHE A 33 11.60 0.12 -19.80
C PHE A 33 13.03 0.64 -19.67
N LYS A 34 13.79 0.17 -18.66
CA LYS A 34 15.15 0.65 -18.33
C LYS A 34 15.22 2.17 -18.12
N ILE A 35 14.15 2.76 -17.59
CA ILE A 35 14.09 4.19 -17.27
C ILE A 35 14.79 4.40 -15.94
N ALA A 36 15.75 5.32 -15.91
CA ALA A 36 16.50 5.64 -14.70
C ALA A 36 15.58 6.20 -13.61
N LEU A 37 15.71 5.65 -12.40
CA LEU A 37 15.05 6.07 -11.17
C LEU A 37 16.14 6.46 -10.18
N PRO A 38 15.95 7.56 -9.43
CA PRO A 38 16.85 7.91 -8.34
C PRO A 38 17.03 6.72 -7.39
N GLY A 39 18.29 6.32 -7.19
CA GLY A 39 18.61 5.19 -6.34
C GLY A 39 18.49 3.81 -7.00
N TYR A 40 18.46 3.69 -8.32
CA TYR A 40 18.68 2.40 -8.99
C TYR A 40 19.97 2.43 -9.80
N ALA A 41 20.93 1.58 -9.43
CA ALA A 41 22.25 1.51 -10.08
C ALA A 41 22.29 0.54 -11.28
N SER A 42 21.38 -0.45 -11.35
CA SER A 42 21.34 -1.42 -12.44
C SER A 42 19.92 -1.93 -12.72
N TYR A 43 19.65 -2.21 -13.99
CA TYR A 43 18.37 -2.70 -14.50
C TYR A 43 18.58 -4.06 -15.18
N THR A 44 18.71 -5.10 -14.36
CA THR A 44 18.84 -6.47 -14.85
C THR A 44 17.48 -7.02 -15.29
N ASN A 45 17.47 -8.01 -16.19
CA ASN A 45 16.24 -8.66 -16.61
C ASN A 45 15.49 -9.34 -15.44
N GLN A 46 16.23 -9.79 -14.42
CA GLN A 46 15.65 -10.36 -13.19
C GLN A 46 14.90 -9.30 -12.39
N PHE A 47 15.49 -8.11 -12.21
CA PHE A 47 14.80 -6.99 -11.55
C PHE A 47 13.60 -6.50 -12.35
N ALA A 48 13.69 -6.45 -13.68
CA ALA A 48 12.56 -6.10 -14.53
C ALA A 48 11.40 -7.11 -14.39
N PHE A 49 11.70 -8.42 -14.35
CA PHE A 49 10.68 -9.45 -14.15
C PHE A 49 10.01 -9.33 -12.77
N ILE A 50 10.79 -9.15 -11.71
CA ILE A 50 10.27 -8.96 -10.35
C ILE A 50 9.43 -7.67 -10.32
N ALA A 51 9.96 -6.54 -10.77
CA ALA A 51 9.23 -5.28 -10.78
C ALA A 51 7.91 -5.38 -11.57
N GLY A 52 7.90 -6.08 -12.71
CA GLY A 52 6.68 -6.36 -13.47
C GLY A 52 5.64 -7.14 -12.65
N GLY A 53 6.06 -8.22 -11.97
CA GLY A 53 5.16 -9.01 -11.11
C GLY A 53 4.58 -8.19 -9.94
N TRP A 54 5.42 -7.40 -9.27
CA TRP A 54 4.97 -6.50 -8.20
C TRP A 54 4.08 -5.38 -8.73
N GLY A 55 4.34 -4.88 -9.95
CA GLY A 55 3.51 -3.86 -10.61
C GLY A 55 2.11 -4.38 -10.94
N ILE A 56 1.99 -5.62 -11.40
CA ILE A 56 0.69 -6.27 -11.61
C ILE A 56 -0.06 -6.40 -10.28
N ALA A 57 0.62 -6.83 -9.21
CA ALA A 57 0.00 -6.93 -7.89
C ALA A 57 -0.46 -5.56 -7.37
N ALA A 58 0.38 -4.53 -7.43
CA ALA A 58 0.02 -3.17 -7.03
C ALA A 58 -1.18 -2.65 -7.86
N PHE A 59 -1.21 -2.91 -9.17
CA PHE A 59 -2.32 -2.51 -10.02
C PHE A 59 -3.64 -3.19 -9.62
N THR A 60 -3.63 -4.50 -9.41
CA THR A 60 -4.85 -5.25 -9.06
C THR A 60 -5.35 -4.91 -7.67
N PHE A 61 -4.45 -4.79 -6.67
CA PHE A 61 -4.80 -4.33 -5.33
C PHE A 61 -5.30 -2.89 -5.33
N GLY A 62 -4.69 -2.00 -6.13
CA GLY A 62 -5.11 -0.61 -6.28
C GLY A 62 -6.55 -0.49 -6.78
N ILE A 63 -6.87 -1.20 -7.89
CA ILE A 63 -8.25 -1.27 -8.40
C ILE A 63 -9.19 -1.90 -7.35
N GLY A 64 -8.76 -2.99 -6.72
CA GLY A 64 -9.53 -3.67 -5.68
C GLY A 64 -9.90 -2.76 -4.52
N ARG A 65 -8.96 -1.95 -4.03
CA ARG A 65 -9.17 -0.99 -2.93
C ARG A 65 -10.10 0.15 -3.33
N ILE A 66 -9.93 0.71 -4.54
CA ILE A 66 -10.82 1.76 -5.07
C ILE A 66 -12.25 1.22 -5.20
N TRP A 67 -12.42 0.02 -5.74
CA TRP A 67 -13.72 -0.63 -5.86
C TRP A 67 -14.33 -0.92 -4.49
N ALA A 68 -13.57 -1.54 -3.60
CA ALA A 68 -13.99 -1.86 -2.24
C ALA A 68 -14.36 -0.62 -1.44
N SER A 69 -13.75 0.55 -1.70
CA SER A 69 -14.12 1.80 -1.04
C SER A 69 -15.60 2.18 -1.21
N HIS A 70 -16.28 1.65 -2.24
CA HIS A 70 -17.69 1.88 -2.52
C HIS A 70 -18.60 0.75 -2.00
N LYS A 71 -18.05 -0.28 -1.35
CA LYS A 71 -18.75 -1.50 -0.93
C LYS A 71 -18.42 -1.85 0.52
N PHE A 72 -19.34 -1.48 1.42
CA PHE A 72 -19.16 -1.64 2.87
C PHE A 72 -18.84 -3.08 3.29
N GLU A 73 -19.43 -4.07 2.61
CA GLU A 73 -19.22 -5.51 2.85
C GLU A 73 -17.73 -5.93 2.81
N PHE A 74 -16.89 -5.22 2.06
CA PHE A 74 -15.47 -5.56 1.92
C PHE A 74 -14.54 -4.73 2.82
N TYR A 75 -15.08 -3.79 3.62
CA TYR A 75 -14.25 -2.88 4.41
C TYR A 75 -13.38 -3.64 5.42
N TRP A 76 -13.97 -4.62 6.12
CA TRP A 76 -13.26 -5.44 7.09
C TRP A 76 -12.05 -6.16 6.49
N PHE A 77 -12.29 -6.89 5.39
CA PHE A 77 -11.25 -7.63 4.69
C PHE A 77 -10.14 -6.70 4.19
N MET A 78 -10.51 -5.59 3.53
CA MET A 78 -9.53 -4.68 2.95
C MET A 78 -8.76 -3.86 3.97
N VAL A 79 -9.36 -3.55 5.12
CA VAL A 79 -8.66 -2.86 6.22
C VAL A 79 -7.62 -3.78 6.86
N ILE A 80 -7.93 -5.05 7.10
CA ILE A 80 -6.95 -6.03 7.62
C ILE A 80 -5.81 -6.21 6.62
N LEU A 81 -6.14 -6.43 5.34
CA LEU A 81 -5.14 -6.64 4.30
C LEU A 81 -4.23 -5.41 4.15
N GLY A 82 -4.82 -4.20 4.16
CA GLY A 82 -4.06 -2.95 4.14
C GLY A 82 -3.16 -2.74 5.35
N LEU A 83 -3.61 -3.14 6.55
CA LEU A 83 -2.78 -3.11 7.75
C LEU A 83 -1.57 -4.05 7.64
N LEU A 84 -1.81 -5.29 7.20
CA LEU A 84 -0.75 -6.29 7.01
C LEU A 84 0.28 -5.80 5.99
N GLU A 85 -0.18 -5.28 4.85
CA GLU A 85 0.69 -4.73 3.82
C GLU A 85 1.50 -3.54 4.34
N GLY A 86 0.88 -2.61 5.06
CA GLY A 86 1.58 -1.45 5.64
C GLY A 86 2.67 -1.85 6.62
N VAL A 87 2.39 -2.82 7.50
CA VAL A 87 3.38 -3.36 8.46
C VAL A 87 4.51 -4.09 7.73
N ILE A 88 4.19 -5.01 6.82
CA ILE A 88 5.20 -5.79 6.08
C ILE A 88 6.07 -4.86 5.24
N LEU A 89 5.50 -3.88 4.53
CA LEU A 89 6.23 -2.93 3.70
C LEU A 89 7.16 -2.05 4.56
N SER A 90 6.70 -1.60 5.72
CA SER A 90 7.53 -0.81 6.65
C SER A 90 8.70 -1.63 7.19
N LEU A 91 8.42 -2.85 7.69
CA LEU A 91 9.44 -3.75 8.20
C LEU A 91 10.45 -4.13 7.11
N TYR A 92 9.98 -4.47 5.92
CA TYR A 92 10.83 -4.77 4.78
C TYR A 92 11.73 -3.58 4.43
N SER A 93 11.19 -2.36 4.39
CA SER A 93 11.97 -1.16 4.11
C SER A 93 13.05 -0.92 5.17
N LEU A 94 12.72 -1.07 6.46
CA LEU A 94 13.68 -0.96 7.55
C LEU A 94 14.76 -2.04 7.48
N ILE A 95 14.38 -3.30 7.21
CA ILE A 95 15.33 -4.41 7.06
C ILE A 95 16.32 -4.10 5.92
N ASN A 96 15.83 -3.62 4.79
CA ASN A 96 16.69 -3.26 3.65
C ASN A 96 17.67 -2.12 3.99
N VAL A 97 17.23 -1.13 4.76
CA VAL A 97 18.09 -0.03 5.19
C VAL A 97 19.15 -0.50 6.18
N PHE A 98 18.78 -1.30 7.18
CA PHE A 98 19.71 -1.71 8.24
C PHE A 98 20.63 -2.87 7.88
N PHE A 99 20.19 -3.79 7.01
CA PHE A 99 20.93 -5.03 6.73
C PHE A 99 21.41 -5.17 5.28
N LEU A 100 20.86 -4.41 4.33
CA LEU A 100 21.17 -4.54 2.89
C LEU A 100 21.73 -3.24 2.30
N GLU A 101 22.12 -2.28 3.15
CA GLU A 101 22.77 -1.01 2.78
C GLU A 101 21.97 -0.18 1.77
N ILE A 102 20.66 -0.39 1.67
CA ILE A 102 19.78 0.47 0.88
C ILE A 102 19.73 1.83 1.56
N SER A 103 19.98 2.89 0.79
CA SER A 103 19.95 4.26 1.32
C SER A 103 18.56 4.61 1.85
N LEU A 104 18.52 5.42 2.90
CA LEU A 104 17.25 5.93 3.45
C LEU A 104 16.42 6.65 2.38
N LEU A 105 17.08 7.33 1.43
CA LEU A 105 16.41 8.03 0.32
C LEU A 105 15.63 7.06 -0.58
N GLN A 106 16.21 5.90 -0.93
CA GLN A 106 15.54 4.85 -1.70
C GLN A 106 14.36 4.25 -0.93
N ALA A 107 14.53 4.03 0.38
CA ALA A 107 13.50 3.44 1.23
C ALA A 107 12.41 4.44 1.67
N MET A 108 12.63 5.75 1.50
CA MET A 108 11.76 6.78 2.08
C MET A 108 10.32 6.67 1.59
N PHE A 109 10.10 6.45 0.29
CA PHE A 109 8.76 6.34 -0.28
C PHE A 109 8.01 5.09 0.23
N PRO A 110 8.52 3.84 0.05
CA PRO A 110 7.83 2.65 0.55
C PRO A 110 7.67 2.66 2.07
N LEU A 111 8.66 3.17 2.83
CA LEU A 111 8.55 3.32 4.28
C LEU A 111 7.46 4.31 4.68
N SER A 112 7.33 5.45 3.98
CA SER A 112 6.30 6.45 4.25
C SER A 112 4.90 5.89 3.94
N VAL A 113 4.74 5.23 2.79
CA VAL A 113 3.48 4.58 2.41
C VAL A 113 3.09 3.51 3.44
N GLY A 114 4.03 2.60 3.75
CA GLY A 114 3.78 1.52 4.71
C GLY A 114 3.41 2.03 6.11
N SER A 115 4.13 3.03 6.61
CA SER A 115 3.91 3.55 7.96
C SER A 115 2.63 4.38 8.06
N VAL A 116 2.40 5.32 7.12
CA VAL A 116 1.22 6.18 7.12
C VAL A 116 -0.04 5.34 6.94
N TYR A 117 -0.11 4.49 5.91
CA TYR A 117 -1.30 3.67 5.70
C TYR A 117 -1.44 2.58 6.76
N GLY A 118 -0.34 2.02 7.29
CA GLY A 118 -0.38 1.11 8.42
C GLY A 118 -1.10 1.71 9.63
N VAL A 119 -0.75 2.94 10.02
CA VAL A 119 -1.44 3.66 11.12
C VAL A 119 -2.89 3.98 10.76
N LEU A 120 -3.16 4.45 9.54
CA LEU A 120 -4.52 4.77 9.10
C LEU A 120 -5.44 3.53 9.07
N TYR A 121 -4.93 2.36 8.67
CA TYR A 121 -5.67 1.10 8.71
C TYR A 121 -5.84 0.58 10.14
N LEU A 122 -4.86 0.77 11.02
CA LEU A 122 -5.03 0.46 12.44
C LEU A 122 -6.20 1.27 13.03
N ILE A 123 -6.24 2.59 12.76
CA ILE A 123 -7.36 3.45 13.18
C ILE A 123 -8.68 2.98 12.55
N SER A 124 -8.67 2.64 11.26
CA SER A 124 -9.85 2.11 10.56
C SER A 124 -10.38 0.82 11.17
N LEU A 125 -9.49 -0.08 11.58
CA LEU A 125 -9.83 -1.33 12.24
C LEU A 125 -10.51 -1.07 13.59
N LEU A 126 -9.96 -0.14 14.38
CA LEU A 126 -10.57 0.30 15.65
C LEU A 126 -11.96 0.91 15.45
N PHE A 127 -12.23 1.53 14.30
CA PHE A 127 -13.56 2.05 13.96
C PHE A 127 -14.54 0.98 13.49
N LEU A 128 -14.05 -0.13 12.93
CA LEU A 128 -14.89 -1.25 12.44
C LEU A 128 -15.28 -2.23 13.55
N LEU A 129 -14.42 -2.46 14.56
CA LEU A 129 -14.68 -3.37 15.68
C LEU A 129 -16.03 -3.14 16.40
N PRO A 130 -16.46 -1.89 16.68
CA PRO A 130 -17.76 -1.64 17.32
C PRO A 130 -18.94 -1.79 16.37
N LEU A 131 -18.73 -1.64 15.05
CA LEU A 131 -19.79 -1.71 14.04
C LEU A 131 -20.22 -3.15 13.76
N GLU A 132 -19.30 -4.10 13.86
CA GLU A 132 -19.60 -5.53 13.70
C GLU A 132 -20.45 -6.07 14.84
N LYS A 133 -20.22 -5.60 16.08
CA LYS A 133 -20.99 -6.03 17.28
C LYS A 133 -22.42 -5.48 17.33
N SER A 134 -22.77 -4.55 16.45
CA SER A 134 -24.09 -3.89 16.42
C SER A 134 -25.03 -4.46 15.37
N ASN A 135 -24.56 -5.41 14.55
CA ASN A 135 -25.36 -6.20 13.60
C ASN A 135 -25.51 -7.63 14.11
#